data_AF-A0A955AS93-F1
#
_entry.id   AF-A0A955AS93-F1
#
_cell.length_a   1.000
_cell.length_b   1.000
_cell.length_c   1.000
_cell.angle_alpha   90.00
_cell.angle_beta   90.00
_cell.angle_gamma   90.00
#
_symmetry.space_group_name_H-M   'P 1'
#
loop_
_entity.id
_entity.type
_entity.pdbx_description
1 polymer ?
#
loop_
_entity_poly.entity_id
_entity_poly.type
_entity_poly.pdbx_seq_one_letter_code
_entity_poly.pdbx_strand_id
1 'polypeptide(L)'
;MTFSRKALPRRTFLRSTGTALSLPLLHAMIPAMTATARTVANKRQLRRLGFIYMPMGCDITRWTPQSDKTLDQLSPTLSPLAPIKHKTSVITNLELQNAYPGTHATSNASFLSAAKAKRTESTDYHLGTTVDQIAARHLGADTQLPSLEMAMDLLSVVGQCDNGYACVYQNNLSWSSPTTPLPAEAHPRLVFESLFGEGGTKAERRKSLRRRASLLDSLTEEISSLQKTLGPEDRQTVSQYLDSIREVERRIQKAEADTNEKTLPDLDRPVGVPASYAEHARLMFDLQRLALQGDVTRVITFQLARETSNRTYTEIGVT
;
A
#
# COMPACT_ATOMS: atom_id res chain seq x y z
N MET A 1 41.15 19.94 -12.64
CA MET A 1 39.99 20.74 -12.19
C MET A 1 39.67 20.34 -10.75
N THR A 2 39.89 21.24 -9.79
CA THR A 2 39.49 21.05 -8.38
C THR A 2 38.01 21.40 -8.22
N PHE A 3 37.15 20.39 -8.14
CA PHE A 3 35.72 20.59 -7.88
C PHE A 3 35.49 20.72 -6.37
N SER A 4 35.51 21.94 -5.85
CA SER A 4 35.08 22.23 -4.47
C SER A 4 33.60 22.62 -4.47
N ARG A 5 32.71 21.64 -4.25
CA ARG A 5 31.37 21.92 -3.72
C ARG A 5 31.36 21.49 -2.26
N LYS A 6 31.12 22.41 -1.34
CA LYS A 6 30.92 22.12 0.09
C LYS A 6 29.66 21.27 0.25
N ALA A 7 29.79 20.04 0.77
CA ALA A 7 28.67 19.18 1.10
C ALA A 7 28.11 19.54 2.47
N LEU A 8 26.85 19.99 2.53
CA LEU A 8 26.19 20.30 3.79
C LEU A 8 25.74 19.01 4.51
N PRO A 9 25.99 18.85 5.82
CA PRO A 9 25.50 17.70 6.59
C PRO A 9 23.97 17.62 6.57
N ARG A 10 23.41 16.40 6.53
CA ARG A 10 21.95 16.14 6.59
C ARG A 10 21.25 16.70 7.84
N ARG A 11 22.01 16.96 8.92
CA ARG A 11 21.52 17.53 10.18
C ARG A 11 21.71 19.05 10.27
N THR A 12 21.85 19.74 9.15
CA THR A 12 21.96 21.20 9.17
C THR A 12 20.57 21.77 9.46
N PHE A 13 20.38 22.35 10.65
CA PHE A 13 19.16 23.05 11.04
C PHE A 13 19.38 24.56 10.91
N LEU A 14 18.41 25.27 10.34
CA LEU A 14 18.37 26.72 10.47
C LEU A 14 17.87 27.04 11.88
N ARG A 15 18.75 27.61 12.72
CA ARG A 15 18.35 28.14 14.02
C ARG A 15 17.85 29.56 13.83
N SER A 16 16.53 29.74 13.79
CA SER A 16 15.88 31.03 14.04
C SER A 16 14.96 30.87 15.25
N THR A 17 15.21 31.64 16.31
CA THR A 17 14.32 31.87 17.47
C THR A 17 13.35 30.72 17.79
N GLY A 18 13.91 29.58 18.23
CA GLY A 18 13.15 28.54 18.94
C GLY A 18 12.52 27.41 18.12
N THR A 19 12.52 27.47 16.78
CA THR A 19 11.92 26.40 15.94
C THR A 19 12.97 25.74 15.03
N ALA A 20 13.17 24.43 15.19
CA ALA A 20 13.97 23.63 14.28
C ALA A 20 13.09 23.20 13.09
N LEU A 21 13.24 23.87 11.94
CA LEU A 21 12.62 23.43 10.69
C LEU A 21 13.48 22.34 10.04
N SER A 22 12.88 21.19 9.71
CA SER A 22 13.54 20.18 8.88
C SER A 22 13.71 20.74 7.47
N LEU A 23 14.96 20.91 7.04
CA LEU A 23 15.28 21.38 5.69
C LEU A 23 14.93 20.27 4.67
N PRO A 24 14.17 20.57 3.60
CA PRO A 24 14.06 19.66 2.47
C PRO A 24 15.46 19.42 1.86
N LEU A 25 15.69 18.22 1.32
CA LEU A 25 17.00 17.85 0.77
C LEU A 25 17.42 18.82 -0.34
N LEU A 26 18.40 19.67 -0.04
CA LEU A 26 18.94 20.63 -1.00
C LEU A 26 19.97 19.96 -1.91
N HIS A 27 20.07 20.42 -3.15
CA HIS A 27 21.03 19.89 -4.13
C HIS A 27 22.50 20.07 -3.69
N ALA A 28 22.76 21.00 -2.76
CA ALA A 28 24.06 21.25 -2.12
C ALA A 28 24.41 20.23 -1.00
N MET A 29 23.46 19.40 -0.57
CA MET A 29 23.66 18.31 0.40
C MET A 29 24.06 16.99 -0.26
N ILE A 30 24.20 16.96 -1.59
CA ILE A 30 24.64 15.80 -2.37
C ILE A 30 26.14 15.95 -2.64
N PRO A 31 27.02 15.08 -2.09
CA PRO A 31 28.45 15.15 -2.35
C PRO A 31 28.75 15.06 -3.85
N ALA A 32 29.73 15.84 -4.31
CA ALA A 32 30.01 16.06 -5.74
C ALA A 32 30.39 14.80 -6.55
N MET A 33 30.62 13.66 -5.88
CA MET A 33 30.97 12.37 -6.49
C MET A 33 30.00 11.23 -6.15
N THR A 34 28.88 11.51 -5.48
CA THR A 34 27.85 10.47 -5.28
C THR A 34 27.09 10.28 -6.58
N ALA A 35 27.22 9.10 -7.20
CA ALA A 35 26.42 8.75 -8.37
C ALA A 35 24.94 8.98 -8.05
N THR A 36 24.22 9.72 -8.90
CA THR A 36 22.79 10.07 -8.71
C THR A 36 21.95 8.83 -8.39
N ALA A 37 22.33 7.67 -8.93
CA ALA A 37 21.71 6.38 -8.67
C ALA A 37 21.67 5.98 -7.17
N ARG A 38 22.67 6.41 -6.39
CA ARG A 38 22.83 6.15 -4.94
C ARG A 38 22.27 7.27 -4.07
N THR A 39 21.61 8.26 -4.67
CA THR A 39 21.01 9.38 -3.95
C THR A 39 19.50 9.19 -3.85
N VAL A 40 18.92 9.60 -2.73
CA VAL A 40 17.45 9.71 -2.54
C VAL A 40 16.76 10.63 -3.57
N ALA A 41 17.53 11.42 -4.32
CA ALA A 41 17.05 12.23 -5.45
C ALA A 41 17.01 11.45 -6.79
N ASN A 42 17.37 10.16 -6.80
CA ASN A 42 17.26 9.32 -7.98
C ASN A 42 15.80 9.26 -8.44
N LYS A 43 15.52 9.73 -9.66
CA LYS A 43 14.18 9.70 -10.25
C LYS A 43 13.55 8.31 -10.24
N ARG A 44 14.34 7.23 -10.35
CA ARG A 44 13.86 5.84 -10.23
C ARG A 44 13.39 5.54 -8.81
N GLN A 45 14.10 6.04 -7.80
CA GLN A 45 13.72 5.98 -6.39
C GLN A 45 12.63 6.99 -6.02
N LEU A 46 12.10 7.82 -6.93
CA LEU A 46 10.96 8.71 -6.69
C LEU A 46 9.68 8.22 -7.38
N ARG A 47 9.75 7.15 -8.18
CA ARG A 47 8.56 6.53 -8.77
C ARG A 47 7.75 5.87 -7.66
N ARG A 48 6.57 6.41 -7.41
CA ARG A 48 5.59 5.93 -6.44
C ARG A 48 4.25 5.80 -7.14
N LEU A 49 3.51 4.78 -6.76
CA LEU A 49 2.19 4.51 -7.30
C LEU A 49 1.23 4.26 -6.15
N GLY A 50 0.08 4.92 -6.19
CA GLY A 50 -0.97 4.78 -5.20
C GLY A 50 -2.31 4.62 -5.89
N PHE A 51 -3.08 3.62 -5.50
CA PHE A 51 -4.44 3.40 -5.94
C PHE A 51 -5.36 3.62 -4.74
N ILE A 52 -6.34 4.52 -4.88
CA ILE A 52 -7.35 4.76 -3.86
C ILE A 52 -8.68 4.35 -4.48
N TYR A 53 -9.30 3.33 -3.90
CA TYR A 53 -10.59 2.82 -4.34
C TYR A 53 -11.70 3.45 -3.51
N MET A 54 -12.70 3.99 -4.21
CA MET A 54 -13.94 4.46 -3.63
C MET A 54 -15.05 3.53 -4.15
N PRO A 55 -15.79 2.86 -3.24
CA PRO A 55 -16.80 1.87 -3.63
C PRO A 55 -18.02 2.52 -4.31
N MET A 56 -18.95 1.67 -4.75
CA MET A 56 -20.24 2.11 -5.30
C MET A 56 -20.96 3.08 -4.35
N GLY A 57 -21.65 4.09 -4.92
CA GLY A 57 -22.47 5.05 -4.15
C GLY A 57 -21.96 6.49 -4.10
N CYS A 58 -21.02 6.88 -4.98
CA CYS A 58 -20.57 8.27 -5.07
C CYS A 58 -21.62 9.18 -5.77
N ASP A 59 -21.80 10.40 -5.27
CA ASP A 59 -22.49 11.46 -6.00
C ASP A 59 -21.59 11.96 -7.16
N ILE A 60 -21.75 11.33 -8.33
CA ILE A 60 -20.98 11.63 -9.55
C ILE A 60 -21.15 13.08 -9.98
N THR A 61 -22.30 13.72 -9.70
CA THR A 61 -22.55 15.11 -10.10
C THR A 61 -21.68 16.11 -9.34
N ARG A 62 -21.31 15.77 -8.09
CA ARG A 62 -20.40 16.57 -7.25
C ARG A 62 -18.93 16.17 -7.41
N TRP A 63 -18.66 15.04 -8.03
CA TRP A 63 -17.31 14.57 -8.37
C TRP A 63 -16.82 15.15 -9.70
N THR A 64 -17.63 15.05 -10.76
CA THR A 64 -17.23 15.40 -12.13
C THR A 64 -17.01 16.92 -12.28
N PRO A 65 -15.84 17.37 -12.76
CA PRO A 65 -15.60 18.77 -13.12
C PRO A 65 -16.59 19.26 -14.18
N GLN A 66 -16.97 20.53 -14.12
CA GLN A 66 -17.90 21.13 -15.08
C GLN A 66 -17.25 21.45 -16.44
N SER A 67 -15.92 21.45 -16.52
CA SER A 67 -15.16 21.75 -17.74
C SER A 67 -14.31 20.55 -18.15
N ASP A 68 -14.44 20.14 -19.41
CA ASP A 68 -13.70 19.02 -20.00
C ASP A 68 -12.27 19.42 -20.45
N LYS A 69 -11.92 20.71 -20.35
CA LYS A 69 -10.62 21.22 -20.83
C LYS A 69 -9.67 21.63 -19.71
N THR A 70 -10.20 22.14 -18.61
CA THR A 70 -9.40 22.78 -17.55
C THR A 70 -10.01 22.55 -16.17
N LEU A 71 -9.17 22.32 -15.16
CA LEU A 71 -9.58 22.21 -13.76
C LEU A 71 -9.61 23.58 -13.04
N ASP A 72 -9.94 24.66 -13.74
CA ASP A 72 -10.00 26.00 -13.14
C ASP A 72 -11.17 26.16 -12.19
N GLN A 73 -12.27 25.47 -12.47
CA GLN A 73 -13.41 25.31 -11.57
C GLN A 73 -13.49 23.85 -11.15
N LEU A 74 -12.98 23.57 -9.95
CA LEU A 74 -13.09 22.25 -9.33
C LEU A 74 -14.52 22.03 -8.85
N SER A 75 -15.02 20.81 -9.00
CA SER A 75 -16.28 20.37 -8.38
C SER A 75 -16.15 20.35 -6.85
N PRO A 76 -17.26 20.37 -6.09
CA PRO A 76 -17.22 20.40 -4.63
C PRO A 76 -16.33 19.30 -4.02
N THR A 77 -16.44 18.06 -4.52
CA THR A 77 -15.65 16.93 -4.01
C THR A 77 -14.16 17.05 -4.35
N LEU A 78 -13.80 17.71 -5.45
CA LEU A 78 -12.42 17.92 -5.85
C LEU A 78 -11.81 19.23 -5.33
N SER A 79 -12.61 20.10 -4.72
CA SER A 79 -12.14 21.39 -4.19
C SER A 79 -10.91 21.31 -3.27
N PRO A 80 -10.70 20.26 -2.44
CA PRO A 80 -9.49 20.14 -1.64
C PRO A 80 -8.20 20.01 -2.45
N LEU A 81 -8.27 19.65 -3.74
CA LEU A 81 -7.13 19.52 -4.64
C LEU A 81 -6.65 20.87 -5.22
N ALA A 82 -7.32 21.99 -4.93
CA ALA A 82 -6.96 23.31 -5.45
C ALA A 82 -5.46 23.67 -5.33
N PRO A 83 -4.75 23.38 -4.22
CA PRO A 83 -3.32 23.68 -4.10
C PRO A 83 -2.43 22.91 -5.09
N ILE A 84 -2.90 21.78 -5.59
CA ILE A 84 -2.16 20.88 -6.49
C ILE A 84 -2.85 20.70 -7.85
N LYS A 85 -3.84 21.52 -8.20
CA LYS A 85 -4.65 21.36 -9.43
C LYS A 85 -3.82 21.23 -10.71
N HIS A 86 -2.68 21.89 -10.78
CA HIS A 86 -1.73 21.85 -11.91
C HIS A 86 -0.97 20.52 -12.04
N LYS A 87 -1.12 19.62 -11.06
CA LYS A 87 -0.58 18.25 -11.02
C LYS A 87 -1.70 17.20 -11.01
N THR A 88 -2.94 17.61 -11.24
CA THR A 88 -4.13 16.76 -11.20
C THR A 88 -4.70 16.62 -12.61
N SER A 89 -5.06 15.39 -12.95
CA SER A 89 -5.86 15.10 -14.14
C SER A 89 -7.10 14.34 -13.70
N VAL A 90 -8.26 14.71 -14.24
CA VAL A 90 -9.51 13.97 -14.06
C VAL A 90 -9.88 13.38 -15.40
N ILE A 91 -10.02 12.06 -15.45
CA ILE A 91 -10.41 11.33 -16.66
C ILE A 91 -11.85 10.87 -16.44
N THR A 92 -12.75 11.32 -17.31
CA THR A 92 -14.19 11.01 -17.26
C THR A 92 -14.56 10.09 -18.42
N ASN A 93 -15.81 9.62 -18.44
CA ASN A 93 -16.34 8.76 -19.49
C ASN A 93 -15.53 7.46 -19.69
N LEU A 94 -15.03 6.90 -18.58
CA LEU A 94 -14.40 5.60 -18.54
C LEU A 94 -15.40 4.57 -18.06
N GLU A 95 -15.43 3.44 -18.74
CA GLU A 95 -16.26 2.30 -18.40
C GLU A 95 -15.40 1.04 -18.39
N LEU A 96 -15.65 0.18 -17.41
CA LEU A 96 -14.94 -1.08 -17.28
C LEU A 96 -15.89 -2.23 -17.61
N GLN A 97 -15.97 -2.58 -18.89
CA GLN A 97 -16.92 -3.55 -19.43
C GLN A 97 -16.93 -4.89 -18.67
N ASN A 98 -15.77 -5.33 -18.18
CA ASN A 98 -15.63 -6.59 -17.46
C ASN A 98 -16.23 -6.58 -16.05
N ALA A 99 -16.58 -5.39 -15.51
CA ALA A 99 -17.28 -5.25 -14.25
C ALA A 99 -18.78 -5.55 -14.37
N TYR A 100 -19.34 -5.64 -15.58
CA TYR A 100 -20.78 -5.94 -15.74
C TYR A 100 -21.14 -7.35 -15.24
N PRO A 101 -22.26 -7.49 -14.50
CA PRO A 101 -23.42 -6.59 -14.48
C PRO A 101 -23.33 -5.36 -13.55
N GLY A 102 -22.19 -5.14 -12.88
CA GLY A 102 -21.97 -3.95 -12.04
C GLY A 102 -22.48 -4.15 -10.62
N THR A 103 -22.13 -5.27 -10.00
CA THR A 103 -22.42 -5.54 -8.59
C THR A 103 -21.27 -5.06 -7.70
N HIS A 104 -21.45 -5.14 -6.39
CA HIS A 104 -20.40 -4.87 -5.41
C HIS A 104 -19.17 -5.76 -5.65
N ALA A 105 -19.37 -7.06 -5.83
CA ALA A 105 -18.27 -8.00 -6.11
C ALA A 105 -17.57 -7.71 -7.43
N THR A 106 -18.32 -7.47 -8.52
CA THR A 106 -17.71 -7.31 -9.84
C THR A 106 -17.03 -5.95 -10.00
N SER A 107 -17.55 -4.89 -9.36
CA SER A 107 -16.94 -3.56 -9.39
C SER A 107 -15.60 -3.54 -8.66
N ASN A 108 -15.54 -4.09 -7.43
CA ASN A 108 -14.32 -4.17 -6.65
C ASN A 108 -13.25 -5.02 -7.35
N ALA A 109 -13.61 -6.26 -7.72
CA ALA A 109 -12.68 -7.18 -8.37
C ALA A 109 -12.09 -6.62 -9.67
N SER A 110 -12.88 -5.90 -10.45
CA SER A 110 -12.46 -5.46 -11.77
C SER A 110 -11.64 -4.16 -11.75
N PHE A 111 -11.63 -3.40 -10.63
CA PHE A 111 -10.97 -2.09 -10.54
C PHE A 111 -9.48 -2.12 -10.91
N LEU A 112 -8.69 -2.99 -10.27
CA LEU A 112 -7.25 -3.11 -10.54
C LEU A 112 -6.88 -4.26 -11.48
N SER A 113 -7.79 -5.23 -11.67
CA SER A 113 -7.53 -6.38 -12.54
C SER A 113 -7.95 -6.13 -13.99
N ALA A 114 -8.92 -5.24 -14.22
CA ALA A 114 -9.66 -5.10 -15.47
C ALA A 114 -10.22 -6.43 -16.02
N ALA A 115 -10.31 -7.47 -15.18
CA ALA A 115 -10.67 -8.83 -15.55
C ALA A 115 -12.10 -9.16 -15.11
N LYS A 116 -12.76 -10.07 -15.83
CA LYS A 116 -14.09 -10.55 -15.45
C LYS A 116 -13.95 -11.61 -14.37
N ALA A 117 -14.47 -11.33 -13.18
CA ALA A 117 -14.50 -12.29 -12.08
C ALA A 117 -15.27 -13.56 -12.47
N LYS A 118 -14.71 -14.73 -12.18
CA LYS A 118 -15.43 -15.99 -12.32
C LYS A 118 -16.59 -16.02 -11.33
N ARG A 119 -17.80 -16.24 -11.85
CA ARG A 119 -19.02 -16.40 -11.05
C ARG A 119 -18.96 -17.74 -10.32
N THR A 120 -18.65 -17.70 -9.04
CA THR A 120 -18.60 -18.85 -8.13
C THR A 120 -18.76 -18.35 -6.70
N GLU A 121 -19.36 -19.18 -5.86
CA GLU A 121 -19.48 -18.96 -4.41
C GLU A 121 -18.47 -19.83 -3.62
N SER A 122 -17.65 -20.61 -4.33
CA SER A 122 -16.69 -21.56 -3.78
C SER A 122 -15.26 -20.99 -3.79
N THR A 123 -14.29 -21.84 -3.46
CA THR A 123 -12.85 -21.53 -3.39
C THR A 123 -12.16 -21.56 -4.76
N ASP A 124 -12.83 -21.99 -5.81
CA ASP A 124 -12.33 -22.05 -7.19
C ASP A 124 -12.43 -20.70 -7.92
N TYR A 125 -12.39 -19.61 -7.15
CA TYR A 125 -12.42 -18.24 -7.67
C TYR A 125 -11.23 -17.96 -8.58
N HIS A 126 -11.45 -17.11 -9.58
CA HIS A 126 -10.45 -16.74 -10.56
C HIS A 126 -10.74 -15.33 -11.08
N LEU A 127 -9.70 -14.50 -11.11
CA LEU A 127 -9.77 -13.12 -11.57
C LEU A 127 -8.64 -12.83 -12.57
N GLY A 128 -7.55 -12.26 -12.08
CA GLY A 128 -6.39 -11.80 -12.84
C GLY A 128 -5.38 -11.16 -11.89
N THR A 129 -4.11 -11.10 -12.30
CA THR A 129 -3.10 -10.34 -11.54
C THR A 129 -3.40 -8.84 -11.69
N THR A 130 -3.43 -8.14 -10.57
CA THR A 130 -3.80 -6.72 -10.55
C THR A 130 -2.63 -5.79 -10.88
N VAL A 131 -2.94 -4.60 -11.41
CA VAL A 131 -1.93 -3.65 -11.90
C VAL A 131 -0.97 -3.16 -10.81
N ASP A 132 -1.44 -3.03 -9.58
CA ASP A 132 -0.61 -2.72 -8.42
C ASP A 132 0.42 -3.81 -8.15
N GLN A 133 0.06 -5.09 -8.30
CA GLN A 133 0.98 -6.21 -8.11
C GLN A 133 1.96 -6.37 -9.29
N ILE A 134 1.53 -6.04 -10.50
CA ILE A 134 2.46 -5.89 -11.64
C ILE A 134 3.46 -4.77 -11.34
N ALA A 135 3.00 -3.63 -10.84
CA ALA A 135 3.88 -2.53 -10.46
C ALA A 135 4.81 -2.90 -9.30
N ALA A 136 4.35 -3.66 -8.31
CA ALA A 136 5.12 -4.12 -7.16
C ALA A 136 6.32 -4.97 -7.59
N ARG A 137 6.17 -5.82 -8.62
CA ARG A 137 7.30 -6.61 -9.19
C ARG A 137 8.42 -5.72 -9.73
N HIS A 138 8.10 -4.51 -10.21
CA HIS A 138 9.08 -3.60 -10.82
C HIS A 138 9.59 -2.51 -9.87
N LEU A 139 8.72 -1.98 -9.01
CA LEU A 139 9.01 -0.85 -8.12
C LEU A 139 9.39 -1.33 -6.72
N GLY A 140 8.84 -2.46 -6.28
CA GLY A 140 9.02 -3.03 -4.94
C GLY A 140 10.31 -3.83 -4.75
N ALA A 141 11.06 -4.09 -5.83
CA ALA A 141 12.30 -4.86 -5.80
C ALA A 141 13.39 -4.25 -4.90
N ASP A 142 13.33 -2.95 -4.59
CA ASP A 142 14.29 -2.26 -3.73
C ASP A 142 13.73 -1.86 -2.35
N THR A 143 12.45 -2.11 -2.07
CA THR A 143 11.80 -1.70 -0.81
C THR A 143 11.54 -2.86 0.13
N GLN A 144 11.38 -2.59 1.43
CA GLN A 144 11.10 -3.63 2.43
C GLN A 144 9.81 -4.36 2.06
N LEU A 145 8.73 -3.62 1.87
CA LEU A 145 7.44 -4.12 1.37
C LEU A 145 7.34 -3.83 -0.14
N PRO A 146 7.02 -4.80 -1.01
CA PRO A 146 6.85 -4.56 -2.44
C PRO A 146 5.65 -3.67 -2.75
N SER A 147 4.60 -3.87 -1.96
CA SER A 147 3.33 -3.17 -1.99
C SER A 147 2.77 -3.10 -0.57
N LEU A 148 1.80 -2.21 -0.36
CA LEU A 148 1.07 -2.04 0.88
C LEU A 148 -0.42 -1.97 0.58
N GLU A 149 -1.14 -3.01 0.96
CA GLU A 149 -2.58 -3.16 0.81
C GLU A 149 -3.28 -2.73 2.10
N MET A 150 -4.13 -1.71 2.01
CA MET A 150 -4.82 -1.13 3.15
C MET A 150 -6.31 -0.95 2.89
N ALA A 151 -7.09 -0.89 3.96
CA ALA A 151 -8.52 -0.60 3.91
C ALA A 151 -8.94 0.29 5.09
N MET A 152 -10.11 0.89 5.02
CA MET A 152 -10.73 1.56 6.17
C MET A 152 -11.51 0.60 7.08
N ASP A 153 -11.98 -0.52 6.54
CA ASP A 153 -12.72 -1.52 7.31
C ASP A 153 -12.39 -2.92 6.77
N LEU A 154 -12.29 -3.91 7.66
CA LEU A 154 -12.19 -5.31 7.27
C LEU A 154 -13.59 -5.92 7.14
N LEU A 155 -13.73 -6.85 6.20
CA LEU A 155 -14.90 -7.69 6.06
C LEU A 155 -14.54 -9.08 6.61
N SER A 156 -15.10 -9.43 7.76
CA SER A 156 -14.91 -10.75 8.39
C SER A 156 -15.90 -11.81 7.91
N VAL A 157 -16.72 -11.49 6.90
CA VAL A 157 -17.68 -12.43 6.32
C VAL A 157 -16.98 -13.29 5.27
N VAL A 158 -17.06 -14.59 5.47
CA VAL A 158 -16.59 -15.65 4.56
C VAL A 158 -17.82 -16.35 3.99
N GLY A 159 -17.77 -16.71 2.70
CA GLY A 159 -18.88 -17.36 2.00
C GLY A 159 -19.38 -16.51 0.83
N GLN A 160 -20.68 -16.27 0.78
CA GLN A 160 -21.35 -15.52 -0.28
C GLN A 160 -21.60 -14.08 0.18
N CYS A 161 -21.03 -13.11 -0.53
CA CYS A 161 -21.26 -11.68 -0.25
C CYS A 161 -22.05 -10.98 -1.36
N ASP A 162 -22.18 -11.62 -2.53
CA ASP A 162 -22.99 -11.14 -3.65
C ASP A 162 -23.61 -12.34 -4.37
N ASN A 163 -24.78 -12.18 -4.98
CA ASN A 163 -25.57 -13.24 -5.59
C ASN A 163 -24.80 -14.06 -6.65
N GLY A 164 -24.12 -15.15 -6.26
CA GLY A 164 -23.26 -15.95 -7.14
C GLY A 164 -21.77 -15.62 -7.11
N TYR A 165 -21.29 -14.75 -6.21
CA TYR A 165 -19.88 -14.39 -6.08
C TYR A 165 -19.34 -14.55 -4.66
N ALA A 166 -18.17 -15.18 -4.56
CA ALA A 166 -17.42 -15.37 -3.34
C ALA A 166 -17.00 -14.03 -2.74
N CYS A 167 -17.03 -13.94 -1.40
CA CYS A 167 -16.64 -12.74 -0.64
C CYS A 167 -15.23 -12.22 -0.97
N VAL A 168 -14.34 -13.09 -1.46
CA VAL A 168 -12.97 -12.72 -1.86
C VAL A 168 -12.95 -11.54 -2.85
N TYR A 169 -13.94 -11.44 -3.74
CA TYR A 169 -14.04 -10.40 -4.76
C TYR A 169 -14.45 -9.03 -4.23
N GLN A 170 -15.15 -8.98 -3.08
CA GLN A 170 -15.47 -7.71 -2.40
C GLN A 170 -14.42 -7.30 -1.37
N ASN A 171 -13.64 -8.26 -0.88
CA ASN A 171 -12.73 -8.07 0.24
C ASN A 171 -11.31 -7.72 -0.18
N ASN A 172 -10.94 -8.02 -1.44
CA ASN A 172 -9.56 -7.88 -1.92
C ASN A 172 -9.51 -7.17 -3.27
N LEU A 173 -8.95 -5.96 -3.28
CA LEU A 173 -8.63 -5.23 -4.50
C LEU A 173 -7.38 -5.80 -5.21
N SER A 174 -6.44 -6.32 -4.43
CA SER A 174 -5.10 -6.71 -4.88
C SER A 174 -4.98 -8.22 -5.04
N TRP A 175 -4.43 -8.67 -6.17
CA TRP A 175 -4.26 -10.09 -6.52
C TRP A 175 -2.87 -10.31 -7.11
N SER A 176 -2.02 -11.07 -6.42
CA SER A 176 -0.63 -11.33 -6.84
C SER A 176 -0.54 -12.31 -8.01
N SER A 177 -1.58 -13.14 -8.17
CA SER A 177 -1.81 -14.07 -9.27
C SER A 177 -3.32 -14.13 -9.56
N PRO A 178 -3.76 -14.73 -10.70
CA PRO A 178 -5.19 -14.88 -11.00
C PRO A 178 -6.01 -15.63 -9.94
N THR A 179 -5.37 -16.36 -9.04
CA THR A 179 -6.00 -17.17 -7.98
C THR A 179 -5.52 -16.81 -6.57
N THR A 180 -4.70 -15.77 -6.41
CA THR A 180 -4.09 -15.42 -5.12
C THR A 180 -4.46 -13.98 -4.75
N PRO A 181 -5.55 -13.77 -3.98
CA PRO A 181 -5.88 -12.47 -3.42
C PRO A 181 -4.89 -12.06 -2.33
N LEU A 182 -4.71 -10.75 -2.14
CA LEU A 182 -3.92 -10.18 -1.06
C LEU A 182 -4.84 -9.41 -0.10
N PRO A 183 -4.89 -9.81 1.19
CA PRO A 183 -5.72 -9.14 2.18
C PRO A 183 -5.18 -7.74 2.49
N ALA A 184 -6.09 -6.78 2.56
CA ALA A 184 -5.79 -5.43 3.03
C ALA A 184 -5.83 -5.37 4.56
N GLU A 185 -5.04 -4.48 5.16
CA GLU A 185 -5.07 -4.21 6.60
C GLU A 185 -5.82 -2.90 6.90
N ALA A 186 -6.73 -2.94 7.89
CA ALA A 186 -7.49 -1.75 8.28
C ALA A 186 -7.11 -1.19 9.66
N HIS A 187 -6.43 -1.98 10.49
CA HIS A 187 -6.02 -1.58 11.81
C HIS A 187 -4.73 -0.74 11.75
N PRO A 188 -4.76 0.56 12.10
CA PRO A 188 -3.61 1.46 11.93
C PRO A 188 -2.35 0.99 12.64
N ARG A 189 -2.50 0.34 13.81
CA ARG A 189 -1.37 -0.23 14.54
C ARG A 189 -0.69 -1.37 13.78
N LEU A 190 -1.44 -2.26 13.13
CA LEU A 190 -0.88 -3.38 12.38
C LEU A 190 -0.17 -2.86 11.11
N VAL A 191 -0.76 -1.85 10.45
CA VAL A 191 -0.07 -1.12 9.36
C VAL A 191 1.23 -0.51 9.86
N PHE A 192 1.21 0.22 10.99
CA PHE A 192 2.40 0.84 11.56
C PHE A 192 3.49 -0.18 11.89
N GLU A 193 3.12 -1.30 12.54
CA GLU A 193 4.05 -2.38 12.90
C GLU A 193 4.60 -3.10 11.65
N SER A 194 3.82 -3.22 10.57
CA SER A 194 4.31 -3.72 9.28
C SER A 194 5.35 -2.78 8.65
N LEU A 195 5.11 -1.46 8.72
CA LEU A 195 5.98 -0.44 8.15
C LEU A 195 7.29 -0.26 8.93
N PHE A 196 7.21 -0.26 10.26
CA PHE A 196 8.32 0.16 11.13
C PHE A 196 8.80 -0.93 12.06
N GLY A 197 8.18 -2.11 12.04
CA GLY A 197 8.44 -3.21 12.95
C GLY A 197 7.70 -3.07 14.28
N GLU A 198 7.58 -4.19 14.97
CA GLU A 198 7.25 -4.22 16.40
C GLU A 198 8.22 -3.28 17.14
N GLY A 199 7.69 -2.51 18.07
CA GLY A 199 8.44 -1.57 18.86
C GLY A 199 9.63 -2.18 19.62
N GLY A 200 10.44 -1.31 20.20
CA GLY A 200 11.59 -1.70 21.01
C GLY A 200 12.86 -0.98 20.55
N THR A 201 13.92 -1.16 21.31
CA THR A 201 15.26 -0.70 20.93
C THR A 201 15.69 -1.36 19.61
N LYS A 202 16.63 -0.73 18.89
CA LYS A 202 17.22 -1.33 17.68
C LYS A 202 17.76 -2.75 17.92
N ALA A 203 18.27 -3.01 19.13
CA ALA A 203 18.78 -4.32 19.54
C ALA A 203 17.67 -5.37 19.65
N GLU A 204 16.53 -5.02 20.25
CA GLU A 204 15.36 -5.91 20.36
C GLU A 204 14.77 -6.22 18.99
N ARG A 205 14.66 -5.22 18.12
CA ARG A 205 14.18 -5.41 16.74
C ARG A 205 15.09 -6.36 15.97
N ARG A 206 16.42 -6.19 16.06
CA ARG A 206 17.40 -7.07 15.41
C ARG A 206 17.34 -8.49 15.97
N LYS A 207 17.12 -8.66 17.27
CA LYS A 207 16.95 -9.98 17.90
C LYS A 207 15.67 -10.68 17.41
N SER A 208 14.55 -9.94 17.30
CA SER A 208 13.29 -10.46 16.75
C SER A 208 13.42 -10.87 15.28
N LEU A 209 14.10 -10.08 14.45
CA LEU A 209 14.36 -10.41 13.05
C LEU A 209 15.19 -11.69 12.89
N ARG A 210 16.30 -11.81 13.63
CA ARG A 210 17.14 -13.02 13.62
C ARG A 210 16.39 -14.28 14.05
N ARG A 211 15.55 -14.16 15.08
CA ARG A 211 14.71 -15.28 15.54
C ARG A 211 13.72 -15.71 14.45
N ARG A 212 13.09 -14.75 13.76
CA ARG A 212 12.18 -15.04 12.65
C ARG A 212 12.89 -15.70 11.47
N ALA A 213 14.07 -15.20 11.07
CA ALA A 213 14.88 -15.83 10.01
C ALA A 213 15.16 -17.32 10.31
N SER A 214 15.66 -17.60 11.52
CA SER A 214 15.97 -18.99 11.93
C SER A 214 14.76 -19.91 11.97
N LEU A 215 13.56 -19.38 12.30
CA LEU A 215 12.33 -20.17 12.27
C LEU A 215 11.88 -20.48 10.83
N LEU A 216 12.01 -19.51 9.92
CA LEU A 216 11.68 -19.72 8.51
C LEU A 216 12.63 -20.70 7.84
N ASP A 217 13.93 -20.61 8.12
CA ASP A 217 14.92 -21.58 7.62
C ASP A 217 14.52 -23.02 8.01
N SER A 218 14.16 -23.24 9.28
CA SER A 218 13.69 -24.54 9.79
C SER A 218 12.42 -25.01 9.08
N LEU A 219 11.44 -24.12 8.88
CA LEU A 219 10.17 -24.46 8.20
C LEU A 219 10.38 -24.76 6.72
N THR A 220 11.26 -24.03 6.03
CA THR A 220 11.56 -24.23 4.61
C THR A 220 12.21 -25.60 4.36
N GLU A 221 13.09 -26.05 5.26
CA GLU A 221 13.67 -27.42 5.21
C GLU A 221 12.59 -28.50 5.39
N GLU A 222 11.71 -28.36 6.38
CA GLU A 222 10.62 -29.29 6.65
C GLU A 222 9.63 -29.36 5.48
N ILE A 223 9.21 -28.22 4.93
CA ILE A 223 8.28 -28.17 3.80
C ILE A 223 8.91 -28.76 2.54
N SER A 224 10.21 -28.53 2.31
CA SER A 224 10.93 -29.14 1.18
C SER A 224 10.99 -30.67 1.29
N SER A 225 11.05 -31.20 2.50
CA SER A 225 10.93 -32.65 2.76
C SER A 225 9.51 -33.13 2.46
N LEU A 226 8.49 -32.42 2.95
CA LEU A 226 7.08 -32.74 2.75
C LEU A 226 6.68 -32.72 1.25
N GLN A 227 7.17 -31.77 0.46
CA GLN A 227 6.87 -31.71 -0.98
C GLN A 227 7.27 -33.00 -1.73
N LYS A 228 8.31 -33.71 -1.26
CA LYS A 228 8.74 -34.97 -1.89
C LYS A 228 7.69 -36.08 -1.74
N THR A 229 6.89 -36.04 -0.68
CA THR A 229 5.88 -37.07 -0.37
C THR A 229 4.47 -36.73 -0.85
N LEU A 230 4.20 -35.46 -1.19
CA LEU A 230 2.88 -35.00 -1.63
C LEU A 230 2.53 -35.38 -3.07
N GLY A 231 1.22 -35.54 -3.34
CA GLY A 231 0.67 -35.70 -4.68
C GLY A 231 0.70 -34.38 -5.49
N PRO A 232 0.44 -34.43 -6.81
CA PRO A 232 0.57 -33.26 -7.71
C PRO A 232 -0.30 -32.05 -7.31
N GLU A 233 -1.52 -32.29 -6.84
CA GLU A 233 -2.47 -31.25 -6.45
C GLU A 233 -2.03 -30.54 -5.15
N ASP A 234 -1.68 -31.31 -4.11
CA ASP A 234 -1.18 -30.75 -2.85
C ASP A 234 0.15 -30.01 -3.01
N ARG A 235 1.02 -30.47 -3.94
CA ARG A 235 2.27 -29.77 -4.26
C ARG A 235 2.04 -28.35 -4.77
N GLN A 236 0.97 -28.13 -5.53
CA GLN A 236 0.63 -26.79 -6.04
C GLN A 236 0.24 -25.86 -4.90
N THR A 237 -0.61 -26.32 -3.98
CA THR A 237 -1.01 -25.56 -2.78
C THR A 237 0.19 -25.23 -1.89
N VAL A 238 1.06 -26.22 -1.63
CA VAL A 238 2.28 -26.01 -0.85
C VAL A 238 3.26 -25.08 -1.55
N SER A 239 3.34 -25.10 -2.88
CA SER A 239 4.16 -24.15 -3.64
C SER A 239 3.71 -22.70 -3.44
N GLN A 240 2.40 -22.44 -3.46
CA GLN A 240 1.87 -21.09 -3.20
C GLN A 240 2.19 -20.60 -1.78
N TYR A 241 2.16 -21.52 -0.80
CA TYR A 241 2.55 -21.24 0.57
C TYR A 241 4.05 -20.92 0.68
N LEU A 242 4.91 -21.68 0.00
CA LEU A 242 6.36 -21.40 -0.06
C LEU A 242 6.69 -20.07 -0.72
N ASP A 243 5.95 -19.66 -1.75
CA ASP A 243 6.13 -18.35 -2.37
C ASP A 243 5.78 -17.22 -1.39
N SER A 244 4.78 -17.44 -0.52
CA SER A 244 4.46 -16.52 0.58
C SER A 244 5.58 -16.48 1.64
N ILE A 245 6.18 -17.62 1.99
CA ILE A 245 7.33 -17.71 2.92
C ILE A 245 8.56 -16.97 2.37
N ARG A 246 8.89 -17.18 1.09
CA ARG A 246 10.02 -16.49 0.43
C ARG A 246 9.87 -14.98 0.45
N GLU A 247 8.65 -14.48 0.31
CA GLU A 247 8.38 -13.05 0.42
C GLU A 247 8.65 -12.53 1.85
N VAL A 248 8.35 -13.32 2.89
CA VAL A 248 8.70 -13.00 4.28
C VAL A 248 10.22 -13.04 4.51
N GLU A 249 10.92 -14.07 4.02
CA GLU A 249 12.39 -14.16 4.09
C GLU A 249 13.06 -12.95 3.43
N ARG A 250 12.59 -12.59 2.23
CA ARG A 250 13.07 -11.41 1.48
C ARG A 250 12.84 -10.12 2.28
N ARG A 251 11.71 -9.99 3.00
CA ARG A 251 11.44 -8.85 3.89
C ARG A 251 12.42 -8.80 5.05
N ILE A 252 12.72 -9.95 5.68
CA ILE A 252 13.68 -10.03 6.80
C ILE A 252 15.09 -9.68 6.33
N GLN A 253 15.57 -10.27 5.23
CA GLN A 253 16.89 -9.97 4.67
C GLN A 253 17.04 -8.48 4.34
N LYS A 254 16.01 -7.85 3.77
CA LYS A 254 16.01 -6.40 3.53
C LYS A 254 16.01 -5.59 4.81
N ALA A 255 15.20 -5.96 5.80
CA ALA A 255 15.19 -5.27 7.09
C ALA A 255 16.55 -5.36 7.82
N GLU A 256 17.28 -6.49 7.66
CA GLU A 256 18.64 -6.63 8.16
C GLU A 256 19.66 -5.80 7.36
N ALA A 257 19.49 -5.71 6.04
CA ALA A 257 20.34 -4.89 5.16
C ALA A 257 20.13 -3.38 5.37
N ASP A 258 18.89 -2.94 5.65
CA ASP A 258 18.50 -1.52 5.82
C ASP A 258 18.84 -0.98 7.23
N THR A 259 19.80 -1.58 7.94
CA THR A 259 20.30 -1.12 9.26
C THR A 259 21.00 0.26 9.20
N ASN A 260 21.10 0.86 8.00
CA ASN A 260 21.62 2.22 7.81
C ASN A 260 20.55 3.28 8.13
N GLU A 261 20.70 3.93 9.29
CA GLU A 261 20.42 5.36 9.57
C GLU A 261 19.17 6.05 8.97
N LYS A 262 18.09 5.35 8.57
CA LYS A 262 16.80 6.00 8.37
C LYS A 262 16.32 6.46 9.74
N THR A 263 16.56 7.74 10.03
CA THR A 263 16.02 8.45 11.19
C THR A 263 14.54 8.63 10.93
N LEU A 264 13.78 7.55 11.13
CA LEU A 264 12.34 7.66 11.22
C LEU A 264 12.05 8.54 12.44
N PRO A 265 11.15 9.54 12.31
CA PRO A 265 10.75 10.33 13.46
C PRO A 265 10.28 9.39 14.58
N ASP A 266 10.46 9.80 15.82
CA ASP A 266 9.81 9.14 16.95
C ASP A 266 8.31 9.40 16.79
N LEU A 267 7.63 8.47 16.12
CA LEU A 267 6.22 8.58 15.78
C LEU A 267 5.43 7.96 16.91
N ASP A 268 4.52 8.74 17.49
CA ASP A 268 3.55 8.22 18.44
C ASP A 268 2.78 7.07 17.80
N ARG A 269 2.85 5.90 18.45
CA ARG A 269 2.23 4.68 17.91
C ARG A 269 0.71 4.79 18.02
N PRO A 270 -0.03 4.44 16.96
CA PRO A 270 -1.47 4.33 17.07
C PRO A 270 -1.86 3.30 18.14
N VAL A 271 -2.63 3.74 19.13
CA VAL A 271 -3.10 2.86 20.23
C VAL A 271 -4.23 1.95 19.75
N GLY A 272 -5.03 2.41 18.77
CA GLY A 272 -6.16 1.67 18.20
C GLY A 272 -6.76 2.35 16.97
N VAL A 273 -7.96 1.93 16.59
CA VAL A 273 -8.75 2.53 15.49
C VAL A 273 -9.48 3.77 16.02
N PRO A 274 -9.30 4.97 15.42
CA PRO A 274 -10.07 6.15 15.81
C PRO A 274 -11.59 5.95 15.65
N ALA A 275 -12.38 6.56 16.55
CA ALA A 275 -13.84 6.44 16.52
C ALA A 275 -14.49 7.19 15.34
N SER A 276 -13.91 8.34 14.96
CA SER A 276 -14.35 9.10 13.78
C SER A 276 -13.75 8.50 12.52
N TYR A 277 -14.58 8.31 11.50
CA TYR A 277 -14.14 7.87 10.18
C TYR A 277 -13.13 8.85 9.57
N ALA A 278 -13.37 10.15 9.69
CA ALA A 278 -12.47 11.18 9.18
C ALA A 278 -11.07 11.12 9.84
N GLU A 279 -11.00 10.93 11.16
CA GLU A 279 -9.72 10.82 11.87
C GLU A 279 -9.00 9.51 11.56
N HIS A 280 -9.73 8.40 11.40
CA HIS A 280 -9.14 7.14 10.96
C HIS A 280 -8.60 7.26 9.52
N ALA A 281 -9.34 7.89 8.61
CA ALA A 281 -8.92 8.08 7.23
C ALA A 281 -7.66 8.96 7.16
N ARG A 282 -7.65 10.07 7.91
CA ARG A 282 -6.47 10.94 8.04
C ARG A 282 -5.26 10.15 8.53
N LEU A 283 -5.41 9.35 9.58
CA LEU A 283 -4.34 8.52 10.11
C LEU A 283 -3.82 7.50 9.08
N MET A 284 -4.70 6.84 8.34
CA MET A 284 -4.30 5.91 7.28
C MET A 284 -3.56 6.62 6.14
N PHE A 285 -3.95 7.83 5.76
CA PHE A 285 -3.20 8.65 4.80
C PHE A 285 -1.84 9.11 5.34
N ASP A 286 -1.75 9.44 6.62
CA ASP A 286 -0.48 9.78 7.25
C ASP A 286 0.48 8.58 7.26
N LEU A 287 -0.01 7.37 7.53
CA LEU A 287 0.78 6.14 7.42
C LEU A 287 1.28 5.89 5.99
N GLN A 288 0.45 6.11 4.97
CA GLN A 288 0.88 6.04 3.57
C GLN A 288 1.98 7.05 3.28
N ARG A 289 1.80 8.31 3.71
CA ARG A 289 2.82 9.35 3.54
C ARG A 289 4.13 8.94 4.18
N LEU A 290 4.10 8.42 5.40
CA LEU A 290 5.30 7.98 6.13
C LEU A 290 5.97 6.79 5.44
N ALA A 291 5.19 5.83 4.95
CA ALA A 291 5.70 4.70 4.18
C ALA A 291 6.44 5.15 2.91
N LEU A 292 5.88 6.14 2.18
CA LEU A 292 6.47 6.72 0.99
C LEU A 292 7.73 7.54 1.30
N GLN A 293 7.70 8.34 2.38
CA GLN A 293 8.83 9.15 2.85
C GLN A 293 10.00 8.29 3.34
N GLY A 294 9.71 7.19 4.03
CA GLY A 294 10.70 6.22 4.49
C GLY A 294 11.20 5.26 3.40
N ASP A 295 10.62 5.34 2.19
CA ASP A 295 10.84 4.37 1.10
C ASP A 295 10.65 2.91 1.57
N VAL A 296 9.67 2.69 2.45
CA VAL A 296 9.32 1.37 3.00
C VAL A 296 8.56 0.55 1.95
N THR A 297 7.70 1.21 1.18
CA THR A 297 7.05 0.71 -0.03
C THR A 297 6.98 1.81 -1.10
N ARG A 298 6.81 1.41 -2.35
CA ARG A 298 6.57 2.32 -3.50
C ARG A 298 5.22 2.13 -4.16
N VAL A 299 4.49 1.09 -3.79
CA VAL A 299 3.16 0.77 -4.32
C VAL A 299 2.19 0.67 -3.15
N ILE A 300 1.08 1.39 -3.24
CA ILE A 300 0.04 1.41 -2.22
C ILE A 300 -1.31 1.17 -2.89
N THR A 301 -2.11 0.30 -2.30
CA THR A 301 -3.52 0.12 -2.65
C THR A 301 -4.34 0.40 -1.40
N PHE A 302 -5.32 1.29 -1.49
CA PHE A 302 -6.12 1.71 -0.36
C PHE A 302 -7.62 1.69 -0.67
N GLN A 303 -8.36 0.84 0.04
CA GLN A 303 -9.82 0.80 -0.01
C GLN A 303 -10.42 1.80 0.99
N LEU A 304 -10.91 2.94 0.49
CA LEU A 304 -11.39 4.05 1.33
C LEU A 304 -12.70 3.70 2.05
N ALA A 305 -13.51 2.83 1.48
CA ALA A 305 -14.71 2.30 2.13
C ALA A 305 -15.06 0.93 1.56
N ARG A 306 -15.93 0.20 2.25
CA ARG A 306 -16.48 -1.08 1.78
C ARG A 306 -17.53 -0.86 0.70
N GLU A 307 -17.62 -1.83 -0.20
CA GLU A 307 -18.72 -1.95 -1.17
C GLU A 307 -20.09 -1.91 -0.50
N THR A 308 -20.25 -2.69 0.56
CA THR A 308 -21.46 -2.69 1.37
C THR A 308 -21.09 -2.30 2.80
N SER A 309 -21.70 -1.21 3.27
CA SER A 309 -21.54 -0.70 4.63
C SER A 309 -22.84 -0.09 5.12
N ASN A 310 -23.22 -0.40 6.36
CA ASN A 310 -24.32 0.26 7.06
C ASN A 310 -23.79 1.42 7.93
N ARG A 311 -22.58 1.93 7.64
CA ARG A 311 -21.99 3.04 8.41
C ARG A 311 -22.76 4.31 8.13
N THR A 312 -23.19 4.94 9.22
CA THR A 312 -23.73 6.30 9.24
C THR A 312 -22.58 7.32 9.30
N TYR A 313 -22.70 8.45 8.60
CA TYR A 313 -21.72 9.55 8.62
C TYR A 313 -22.31 10.77 9.33
N THR A 314 -22.47 10.65 10.65
CA THR A 314 -23.10 11.69 11.48
C THR A 314 -22.32 13.00 11.48
N GLU A 315 -21.00 12.94 11.26
CA GLU A 315 -20.12 14.12 11.16
C GLU A 315 -20.49 15.07 10.03
N ILE A 316 -21.19 14.59 8.99
CA ILE A 316 -21.69 15.39 7.87
C ILE A 316 -23.22 15.43 7.83
N GLY A 317 -23.89 15.00 8.90
CA GLY A 317 -25.34 15.01 9.02
C GLY A 317 -26.07 13.95 8.18
N VAL A 318 -25.38 12.89 7.75
CA VAL A 318 -26.00 11.76 7.04
C VAL A 318 -26.29 10.66 8.06
N THR A 319 -27.58 10.46 8.37
CA THR A 319 -28.09 9.49 9.35
C THR A 319 -28.68 8.25 8.71
#